data_AF-A0A3D0DWM7-F1
#
_entry.id   AF-A0A3D0DWM7-F1
#
_cell.length_a   1.000
_cell.length_b   1.000
_cell.length_c   1.000
_cell.angle_alpha   90.00
_cell.angle_beta   90.00
_cell.angle_gamma   90.00
#
_symmetry.space_group_name_H-M   'P 1'
#
loop_
_entity.id
_entity.type
_entity.pdbx_description
1 polymer ?
#
loop_
_entity_poly.entity_id
_entity_poly.type
_entity_poly.pdbx_seq_one_letter_code
_entity_poly.pdbx_strand_id
1 'polypeptide(L)'
;MGAGGLSEPADSSTRYTVAVRALCEFTAKQGDLDLRFTPSPTAQEGIAGHAVVTARRGDGYRTEVSLSGDHGALHVRGRADGYDARENLLEEIKTYRGQLASMPDNHR
;
A
#
# COMPACT_ATOMS: atom_id res chain seq x y z
N MET A 1 -17.19 52.27 -13.30
CA MET A 1 -16.01 51.40 -13.47
C MET A 1 -15.70 50.78 -12.11
N GLY A 2 -15.59 49.46 -12.05
CA GLY A 2 -15.32 48.71 -10.81
C GLY A 2 -16.31 47.56 -10.63
N ALA A 3 -16.34 46.63 -11.58
CA ALA A 3 -17.07 45.37 -11.42
C ALA A 3 -16.42 44.57 -10.28
N GLY A 4 -17.23 44.15 -9.32
CA GLY A 4 -16.81 43.33 -8.20
C GLY A 4 -16.22 42.01 -8.68
N GLY A 5 -14.98 41.73 -8.27
CA GLY A 5 -14.40 40.40 -8.35
C GLY A 5 -15.15 39.47 -7.41
N LEU A 6 -16.05 38.68 -7.98
CA LEU A 6 -16.60 37.51 -7.30
C LEU A 6 -15.42 36.56 -7.07
N SER A 7 -14.99 36.46 -5.81
CA SER A 7 -14.12 35.37 -5.36
C SER A 7 -14.81 34.05 -5.70
N GLU A 8 -14.19 33.24 -6.55
CA GLU A 8 -14.64 31.87 -6.79
C GLU A 8 -14.75 31.16 -5.43
N PRO A 9 -15.88 30.49 -5.13
CA PRO A 9 -15.98 29.73 -3.91
C PRO A 9 -14.91 28.63 -3.97
N ALA A 10 -14.02 28.62 -2.98
CA ALA A 10 -13.12 27.51 -2.78
C ALA A 10 -13.97 26.24 -2.76
N ASP A 11 -13.77 25.36 -3.74
CA ASP A 11 -14.47 24.09 -3.86
C ASP A 11 -14.32 23.36 -2.53
N SER A 12 -15.37 23.34 -1.72
CA SER A 12 -15.42 22.55 -0.49
C SER A 12 -15.67 21.09 -0.87
N SER A 13 -15.00 20.61 -1.90
CA SER A 13 -15.08 19.23 -2.35
C SER A 13 -14.65 18.36 -1.19
N THR A 14 -15.60 17.60 -0.69
CA THR A 14 -15.39 16.58 0.33
C THR A 14 -14.19 15.73 -0.09
N ARG A 15 -13.08 15.86 0.66
CA ARG A 15 -11.92 14.99 0.47
C ARG A 15 -12.16 13.65 1.17
N TYR A 16 -12.03 12.57 0.43
CA TYR A 16 -12.11 11.22 0.96
C TYR A 16 -10.71 10.70 1.27
N THR A 17 -10.45 10.36 2.53
CA THR A 17 -9.19 9.70 2.90
C THR A 17 -9.34 8.18 2.75
N VAL A 18 -8.53 7.57 1.89
CA VAL A 18 -8.59 6.14 1.57
C VAL A 18 -7.24 5.49 1.86
N ALA A 19 -7.24 4.32 2.50
CA ALA A 19 -6.02 3.54 2.67
C ALA A 19 -5.60 2.90 1.34
N VAL A 20 -4.30 2.89 1.01
CA VAL A 20 -3.76 2.23 -0.19
C VAL A 20 -4.28 0.78 -0.30
N ARG A 21 -4.24 0.03 0.81
CA ARG A 21 -4.77 -1.33 0.87
C ARG A 21 -6.25 -1.42 0.47
N ALA A 22 -7.08 -0.51 0.98
CA ALA A 22 -8.51 -0.52 0.68
C ALA A 22 -8.77 -0.19 -0.80
N LEU A 23 -7.99 0.73 -1.37
CA LEU A 23 -8.05 1.06 -2.79
C LEU A 23 -7.64 -0.15 -3.66
N CYS A 24 -6.51 -0.80 -3.34
CA CYS A 24 -6.04 -2.00 -4.05
C CYS A 24 -7.05 -3.15 -3.95
N GLU A 25 -7.59 -3.43 -2.76
CA GLU A 25 -8.61 -4.46 -2.57
C GLU A 25 -9.89 -4.14 -3.35
N PHE A 26 -10.30 -2.88 -3.43
CA PHE A 26 -11.47 -2.48 -4.22
C PHE A 26 -11.24 -2.70 -5.71
N THR A 27 -10.07 -2.32 -6.24
CA THR A 27 -9.76 -2.44 -7.68
C THR A 27 -9.40 -3.85 -8.10
N ALA A 28 -8.82 -4.66 -7.21
CA ALA A 28 -8.40 -6.03 -7.49
C ALA A 28 -9.51 -7.07 -7.28
N LYS A 29 -10.63 -6.70 -6.67
CA LYS A 29 -11.80 -7.59 -6.52
C LYS A 29 -12.49 -7.82 -7.87
N GLN A 30 -12.06 -8.87 -8.56
CA GLN A 30 -12.85 -9.57 -9.58
C GLN A 30 -12.80 -11.08 -9.31
N GLY A 31 -13.96 -11.75 -9.29
CA GLY A 31 -14.06 -13.20 -9.04
C GLY A 31 -14.55 -13.57 -7.63
N ASP A 32 -14.40 -14.86 -7.29
CA ASP A 32 -14.88 -15.45 -6.03
C ASP A 32 -14.06 -14.95 -4.83
N LEU A 33 -14.77 -14.51 -3.78
CA LEU A 33 -14.21 -14.01 -2.52
C LEU A 33 -13.81 -15.16 -1.57
N ASP A 34 -13.97 -16.41 -1.99
CA ASP A 34 -13.60 -17.57 -1.21
C ASP A 34 -12.08 -17.80 -1.20
N LEU A 35 -11.42 -17.21 -0.20
CA LEU A 35 -9.98 -17.40 0.09
C LEU A 35 -9.70 -18.66 0.92
N ARG A 36 -10.65 -19.59 1.03
CA ARG A 36 -10.37 -20.87 1.72
C ARG A 36 -9.38 -21.67 0.88
N PHE A 37 -8.36 -22.20 1.57
CA PHE A 37 -7.31 -23.08 1.05
C PHE A 37 -6.00 -22.43 0.56
N THR A 38 -5.45 -21.51 1.35
CA THR A 38 -3.98 -21.42 1.50
C THR A 38 -3.65 -21.21 2.98
N PRO A 39 -2.78 -22.02 3.61
CA PRO A 39 -2.40 -21.78 4.98
C PRO A 39 -1.67 -20.42 5.05
N SER A 40 -2.33 -19.41 5.61
CA SER A 40 -1.68 -18.13 5.87
C SER A 40 -0.68 -18.29 7.03
N PRO A 41 0.49 -17.64 6.97
CA PRO A 41 1.37 -17.59 8.13
C PRO A 41 0.65 -16.90 9.29
N THR A 42 1.03 -17.28 10.51
CA THR A 42 0.59 -16.56 11.69
C THR A 42 1.14 -15.14 11.66
N ALA A 43 0.48 -14.22 12.37
CA ALA A 43 0.94 -12.83 12.48
C ALA A 43 2.40 -12.73 12.97
N GLN A 44 2.80 -13.62 13.88
CA GLN A 44 4.16 -13.68 14.43
C GLN A 44 5.19 -14.13 13.38
N GLU A 45 4.87 -15.12 12.54
CA GLU A 45 5.73 -15.51 11.43
C GLU A 45 5.83 -14.41 10.36
N GLY A 46 4.74 -13.68 10.13
CA GLY A 46 4.74 -12.49 9.29
C GLY A 46 5.76 -11.45 9.77
N ILE A 47 5.68 -11.08 11.05
CA ILE A 47 6.60 -10.13 11.69
C ILE A 47 8.05 -10.64 11.65
N ALA A 48 8.28 -11.92 11.98
CA ALA A 48 9.61 -12.51 11.98
C ALA A 48 10.23 -12.53 10.57
N GLY A 49 9.45 -12.90 9.55
CA GLY A 49 9.89 -12.87 8.15
C GLY A 49 10.24 -11.46 7.70
N HIS A 50 9.42 -10.49 8.05
CA HIS A 50 9.66 -9.08 7.74
C HIS A 50 10.95 -8.57 8.42
N ALA A 51 11.16 -8.89 9.70
CA ALA A 51 12.39 -8.55 10.43
C ALA A 51 13.65 -9.17 9.77
N VAL A 52 13.55 -10.41 9.27
CA VAL A 52 14.68 -11.07 8.58
C VAL A 52 15.01 -10.38 7.25
N VAL A 53 14.03 -9.97 6.46
CA VAL A 53 14.26 -9.28 5.19
C VAL A 53 14.86 -7.91 5.41
N THR A 54 14.28 -7.13 6.34
CA THR A 54 14.75 -5.78 6.66
C THR A 54 16.16 -5.77 7.26
N ALA A 55 16.51 -6.75 8.11
CA ALA A 55 17.86 -6.90 8.66
C ALA A 55 18.95 -7.18 7.61
N ARG A 56 18.58 -7.62 6.40
CA ARG A 56 19.50 -7.84 5.28
C ARG A 56 19.69 -6.61 4.41
N ARG A 57 18.95 -5.52 4.65
CA ARG A 57 19.04 -4.29 3.89
C ARG A 57 20.21 -3.43 4.38
N GLY A 58 20.86 -2.73 3.45
CA GLY A 58 22.06 -1.95 3.73
C GLY A 58 21.77 -0.56 4.30
N ASP A 59 22.85 0.17 4.56
CA ASP A 59 22.78 1.54 5.09
C ASP A 59 21.93 2.46 4.23
N GLY A 60 21.04 3.22 4.88
CA GLY A 60 20.13 4.17 4.21
C GLY A 60 18.77 3.58 3.83
N TYR A 61 18.57 2.26 4.00
CA TYR A 61 17.25 1.65 3.90
C TYR A 61 16.34 2.15 5.03
N ARG A 62 15.11 2.51 4.66
CA ARG A 62 14.08 2.97 5.60
C ARG A 62 12.96 1.95 5.66
N THR A 63 12.63 1.49 6.86
CA THR A 63 11.49 0.62 7.11
C THR A 63 10.23 1.45 7.39
N GLU A 64 9.06 0.86 7.14
CA GLU A 64 7.76 1.39 7.58
C GLU A 64 7.51 2.85 7.12
N VAL A 65 7.80 3.14 5.84
CA VAL A 65 7.76 4.49 5.27
C VAL A 65 6.33 4.91 4.98
N SER A 66 5.86 5.97 5.64
CA SER A 66 4.54 6.55 5.37
C SER A 66 4.51 7.27 4.02
N LEU A 67 3.48 6.99 3.23
CA LEU A 67 3.27 7.54 1.90
C LEU A 67 1.86 8.11 1.79
N SER A 68 1.73 9.18 1.02
CA SER A 68 0.43 9.74 0.65
C SER A 68 0.47 10.38 -0.73
N GLY A 69 -0.67 10.41 -1.40
CA GLY A 69 -0.86 11.11 -2.65
C GLY A 69 -2.32 11.54 -2.83
N ASP A 70 -2.51 12.63 -3.57
CA ASP A 70 -3.83 13.18 -3.84
C ASP A 70 -4.21 12.93 -5.31
N HIS A 71 -5.47 12.57 -5.55
CA HIS A 71 -6.04 12.42 -6.89
C HIS A 71 -7.51 12.83 -6.91
N GLY A 72 -7.80 13.99 -7.52
CA GLY A 72 -9.13 14.59 -7.46
C GLY A 72 -9.58 14.81 -6.01
N ALA A 73 -10.74 14.26 -5.63
CA ALA A 73 -11.27 14.31 -4.26
C ALA A 73 -10.66 13.25 -3.32
N LEU A 74 -9.75 12.39 -3.79
CA LEU A 74 -9.16 11.33 -2.98
C LEU A 74 -7.83 11.76 -2.38
N HIS A 75 -7.69 11.58 -1.08
CA HIS A 75 -6.41 11.54 -0.37
C HIS A 75 -6.06 10.09 -0.05
N VAL A 76 -5.12 9.51 -0.77
CA VAL A 76 -4.72 8.12 -0.60
C VAL A 76 -3.49 8.06 0.28
N ARG A 77 -3.50 7.23 1.33
CA ARG A 77 -2.37 7.08 2.24
C ARG A 77 -2.09 5.64 2.61
N GLY A 78 -0.84 5.33 2.87
CA GLY A 78 -0.40 3.99 3.20
C GLY A 78 0.98 4.00 3.82
N ARG A 79 1.51 2.80 4.00
CA ARG A 79 2.86 2.60 4.49
C ARG A 79 3.50 1.51 3.65
N ALA A 80 4.68 1.79 3.14
CA ALA A 80 5.51 0.79 2.49
C ALA A 80 6.34 0.07 3.55
N ASP A 81 6.60 -1.20 3.32
CA ASP A 81 7.43 -2.02 4.19
C ASP A 81 8.89 -1.53 4.17
N GLY A 82 9.36 -1.08 2.99
CA GLY A 82 10.72 -0.61 2.79
C GLY A 82 10.90 0.47 1.74
N TYR A 83 11.97 1.25 1.88
CA TYR A 83 12.46 2.15 0.84
C TYR A 83 13.98 2.23 0.83
N ASP A 84 14.58 2.01 -0.34
CA ASP A 84 15.98 2.28 -0.63
C ASP A 84 16.10 3.57 -1.44
N ALA A 85 16.73 4.60 -0.86
CA ALA A 85 16.92 5.90 -1.49
C ALA A 85 18.00 5.89 -2.59
N ARG A 86 18.96 4.97 -2.53
CA ARG A 86 20.06 4.89 -3.50
C ARG A 86 19.55 4.36 -4.83
N GLU A 87 18.69 3.35 -4.75
CA GLU A 87 18.06 2.70 -5.90
C GLU A 87 16.68 3.30 -6.25
N ASN A 88 16.18 4.23 -5.43
CA ASN A 88 14.82 4.77 -5.50
C ASN A 88 13.74 3.67 -5.59
N LEU A 89 13.87 2.66 -4.74
CA LEU A 89 13.05 1.45 -4.75
C LEU A 89 12.12 1.42 -3.52
N LEU A 90 10.82 1.21 -3.75
CA LEU A 90 9.86 0.88 -2.69
C LEU A 90 9.66 -0.64 -2.62
N GLU A 91 9.55 -1.17 -1.41
CA GLU A 91 9.36 -2.60 -1.17
C GLU A 91 8.06 -2.89 -0.40
N GLU A 92 7.44 -4.01 -0.76
CA GLU A 92 6.35 -4.68 -0.03
C GLU A 92 6.81 -6.11 0.25
N ILE A 93 6.85 -6.50 1.52
CA ILE A 93 7.36 -7.78 2.01
C ILE A 93 6.18 -8.66 2.42
N LYS A 94 6.01 -9.80 1.74
CA LYS A 94 4.99 -10.80 2.09
C LYS A 94 5.64 -12.09 2.55
N THR A 95 5.24 -12.56 3.73
CA THR A 95 5.55 -13.91 4.20
C THR A 95 4.49 -14.87 3.67
N TYR A 96 4.91 -15.99 3.09
CA TYR A 96 4.05 -17.05 2.61
C TYR A 96 4.41 -18.37 3.27
N ARG A 97 3.41 -19.21 3.58
CA ARG A 97 3.60 -20.54 4.14
C ARG A 97 3.22 -21.59 3.08
N GLY A 98 4.23 -22.24 2.51
CA GLY A 98 4.07 -23.25 1.45
C GLY A 98 5.20 -23.19 0.42
N GLN A 99 5.15 -24.02 -0.62
CA GLN A 99 6.07 -23.92 -1.76
C GLN A 99 5.64 -22.78 -2.67
N LEU A 100 6.53 -21.83 -2.98
CA LEU A 100 6.23 -20.67 -3.83
C LEU A 100 5.66 -21.06 -5.21
N ALA A 101 6.06 -22.24 -5.71
CA ALA A 101 5.58 -22.82 -6.97
C ALA A 101 4.09 -23.20 -6.98
N SER A 102 3.40 -23.16 -5.84
CA SER A 102 1.96 -23.41 -5.73
C SER A 102 1.14 -22.12 -5.58
N MET A 103 1.73 -20.93 -5.77
CA MET A 103 0.97 -19.68 -5.77
C MET A 103 0.11 -19.60 -7.03
N PRO A 104 -1.24 -19.55 -6.92
CA PRO A 104 -2.09 -19.34 -8.07
C PRO A 104 -1.87 -17.92 -8.62
N ASP A 105 -2.16 -17.72 -9.91
CA ASP A 105 -1.86 -16.46 -10.63
C ASP A 105 -2.56 -15.23 -10.02
N ASN A 106 -3.59 -15.42 -9.21
CA ASN A 106 -4.29 -14.36 -8.46
C ASN A 106 -3.52 -13.86 -7.21
N HIS A 107 -2.37 -14.43 -6.89
CA HIS A 107 -1.54 -14.07 -5.73
C HIS A 107 -0.13 -13.60 -6.10
N ARG A 108 0.17 -13.43 -7.39
CA ARG A 108 1.50 -13.05 -7.88
C ARG A 108 1.74 -11.54 -7.84
#